data_AF-Q9XCE1-F1
#
_entry.id   AF-Q9XCE1-F1
#
_cell.length_a   1.000
_cell.length_b   1.000
_cell.length_c   1.000
_cell.angle_alpha   90.00
_cell.angle_beta   90.00
_cell.angle_gamma   90.00
#
_symmetry.space_group_name_H-M   'P 1'
#
loop_
_entity.id
_entity.type
_entity.pdbx_description
1 polymer ?
#
loop_
_entity_poly.entity_id
_entity_poly.type
_entity_poly.pdbx_seq_one_letter_code
_entity_poly.pdbx_strand_id
1 'polypeptide(L)' 'KVSAPGHELLTAQLYFPGDPHNGDDIATAVKPELMLDPQPQPDGSEKVRYDFVLDPES' A
#
# COMPACT_ATOMS: atom_id res chain seq x y z
N LYS A 1 7.85 -0.50 5.26
CA LYS A 1 9.17 -0.81 4.65
C LYS A 1 9.22 -2.30 4.32
N VAL A 2 9.71 -2.66 3.14
CA VAL A 2 9.77 -4.05 2.65
C VAL A 2 11.18 -4.31 2.13
N SER A 3 11.75 -5.46 2.47
CA SER A 3 13.13 -5.82 2.11
C SER A 3 13.24 -7.32 1.82
N ALA A 4 14.13 -7.67 0.89
CA ALA A 4 14.55 -9.04 0.62
C ALA A 4 16.05 -9.07 0.29
N PRO A 5 16.77 -10.17 0.56
CA PRO A 5 18.18 -10.27 0.16
C PRO A 5 18.38 -10.02 -1.34
N GLY A 6 19.38 -9.20 -1.69
CA GLY A 6 19.70 -8.85 -3.08
C GLY A 6 18.71 -7.89 -3.76
N HIS A 7 17.86 -7.21 -2.97
CA HIS A 7 16.88 -6.24 -3.49
C HIS A 7 16.90 -4.93 -2.69
N GLU A 8 16.63 -3.81 -3.35
CA GLU A 8 16.59 -2.50 -2.73
C GLU A 8 15.49 -2.38 -1.67
N LEU A 9 15.72 -1.55 -0.64
CA LEU A 9 14.75 -1.29 0.42
C LEU A 9 13.59 -0.42 -0.10
N LEU A 10 12.38 -0.98 -0.13
CA LEU A 10 11.18 -0.21 -0.46
C LEU A 10 10.60 0.46 0.79
N THR A 11 10.50 1.79 0.77
CA THR A 11 9.73 2.57 1.74
C THR A 11 8.47 3.11 1.07
N ALA A 12 7.32 2.55 1.46
CA ALA A 12 6.01 2.96 0.97
C ALA A 12 4.99 3.02 2.12
N GLN A 13 3.90 3.74 1.88
CA GLN A 13 2.71 3.80 2.72
C GLN A 13 1.51 3.36 1.86
N LEU A 14 0.57 2.64 2.46
CA LEU A 14 -0.66 2.20 1.81
C LEU A 14 -1.85 2.95 2.43
N TYR A 15 -2.86 3.23 1.61
CA TYR A 15 -4.02 4.04 1.98
C TYR A 15 -5.31 3.24 1.85
N PHE A 16 -6.35 3.58 2.62
CA PHE A 16 -7.67 2.96 2.52
C PHE A 16 -8.63 3.85 1.73
N PRO A 17 -9.54 3.27 0.93
CA PRO A 17 -10.48 4.04 0.14
C PRO A 17 -11.46 4.78 1.06
N GLY A 18 -11.82 6.01 0.68
CA GLY A 18 -12.77 6.83 1.43
C GLY A 18 -12.22 7.52 2.68
N ASP A 19 -10.93 7.39 3.00
CA ASP A 19 -10.31 8.22 4.04
C ASP A 19 -10.34 9.71 3.60
N PRO A 20 -10.97 10.60 4.38
CA PRO A 20 -11.08 12.03 4.04
C PRO A 20 -9.74 12.72 3.81
N HIS A 21 -8.67 12.22 4.43
CA HIS A 21 -7.34 12.81 4.31
C HIS A 21 -6.59 12.40 3.03
N ASN A 22 -7.08 11.43 2.26
CA ASN A 22 -6.44 11.03 1.00
C ASN A 22 -6.51 12.11 -0.09
N GLY A 23 -7.56 12.94 -0.09
CA GLY A 23 -7.77 13.99 -1.08
C GLY A 23 -6.98 15.27 -0.80
N ASP A 24 -6.66 15.50 0.48
CA ASP A 24 -5.98 16.69 0.98
C ASP A 24 -4.56 16.37 1.47
N ASP A 25 -3.96 15.29 0.95
CA ASP A 25 -2.59 14.92 1.29
C ASP A 25 -1.60 15.99 0.81
N ILE A 26 -1.19 16.85 1.75
CA ILE A 26 -0.23 17.93 1.56
C ILE A 26 1.11 17.40 1.02
N ALA A 27 1.46 16.14 1.31
CA ALA A 27 2.70 15.53 0.83
C ALA A 27 2.60 15.06 -0.64
N THR A 28 1.41 15.08 -1.26
CA THR A 28 1.16 14.51 -2.60
C THR A 28 1.71 13.09 -2.76
N ALA A 29 1.76 12.34 -1.65
CA ALA A 29 2.35 11.01 -1.58
C ALA A 29 1.32 9.92 -1.91
N VAL A 30 0.02 10.24 -1.84
CA VAL A 30 -1.05 9.38 -2.33
C VAL A 30 -0.89 9.20 -3.84
N LYS A 31 -0.54 7.96 -4.22
CA LYS A 31 -0.57 7.50 -5.60
C LYS A 31 -1.67 6.44 -5.76
N PRO A 32 -2.38 6.37 -6.90
CA PRO A 32 -3.43 5.38 -7.11
C PRO A 32 -2.99 3.94 -6.85
N GLU A 33 -1.75 3.60 -7.21
CA GLU A 33 -1.18 2.28 -6.98
C GLU A 33 -1.03 1.92 -5.49
N LEU A 34 -1.02 2.89 -4.56
CA LEU A 34 -0.88 2.66 -3.12
C LEU A 34 -2.24 2.57 -2.38
N MET A 35 -3.35 2.66 -3.10
CA MET A 35 -4.69 2.52 -2.54
C MET A 35 -5.05 1.04 -2.38
N LEU A 36 -5.43 0.65 -1.17
CA LEU A 36 -5.93 -0.69 -0.88
C LEU A 36 -7.36 -0.87 -1.38
N ASP A 37 -7.76 -2.14 -1.55
CA ASP A 37 -9.13 -2.53 -1.89
C ASP A 37 -9.61 -3.65 -0.95
N PRO A 38 -10.02 -3.30 0.30
CA PRO A 38 -10.51 -4.29 1.26
C PRO A 38 -11.77 -4.98 0.76
N GLN A 39 -11.79 -6.31 0.89
CA GLN A 39 -12.92 -7.15 0.52
C GLN A 39 -13.61 -7.69 1.78
N PRO A 40 -14.92 -7.46 1.94
CA PRO A 40 -15.67 -7.94 3.09
C PRO A 40 -15.72 -9.47 3.09
N GLN A 41 -15.60 -10.07 4.26
CA GLN A 41 -15.64 -11.52 4.47
C GLN A 41 -16.95 -11.95 5.18
N PRO A 42 -17.37 -13.22 5.06
CA PRO A 42 -18.61 -13.72 5.68
C PRO A 42 -18.64 -13.63 7.21
N ASP A 43 -17.47 -13.56 7.87
CA ASP A 43 -17.33 -13.40 9.31
C ASP A 43 -17.35 -11.92 9.77
N GLY A 44 -17.55 -10.99 8.84
CA GLY A 44 -17.56 -9.55 9.09
C GLY A 44 -16.18 -8.91 9.13
N SER A 45 -15.10 -9.66 8.86
CA SER A 45 -13.76 -9.09 8.69
C SER A 45 -13.54 -8.50 7.30
N GLU A 46 -12.54 -7.63 7.17
CA GLU A 46 -12.08 -7.10 5.89
C GLU A 46 -10.75 -7.75 5.51
N LYS A 47 -10.61 -8.19 4.26
CA LYS A 47 -9.40 -8.83 3.75
C LYS A 47 -8.79 -8.03 2.61
N VAL A 48 -7.50 -7.76 2.71
CA VAL A 48 -6.70 -7.12 1.66
C VAL A 48 -5.58 -8.06 1.24
N ARG A 49 -5.30 -8.10 -0.07
CA ARG A 49 -4.05 -8.64 -0.62
C ARG A 49 -3.36 -7.54 -1.42
N TYR A 50 -2.10 -7.28 -1.10
CA TYR A 50 -1.28 -6.31 -1.80
C TYR A 50 0.13 -6.88 -1.94
N ASP A 51 0.58 -7.06 -3.18
CA ASP A 51 1.88 -7.67 -3.47
C ASP A 51 2.93 -6.55 -3.71
N PHE A 52 4.14 -6.73 -3.16
CA PHE A 52 5.26 -5.81 -3.37
C PHE A 52 6.23 -6.36 -4.40
N VAL A 53 6.64 -5.52 -5.34
CA VAL A 53 7.75 -5.78 -6.26
C VAL A 53 8.95 -4.97 -5.79
N LEU A 54 10.10 -5.61 -5.66
CA LEU A 54 11.35 -4.95 -5.28
C LEU A 54 12.32 -4.96 -6.46
N ASP A 55 13.05 -3.87 -6.64
CA ASP A 55 14.13 -3.79 -7.61
C ASP A 55 15.37 -4.55 -7.08
N PRO A 56 16.17 -5.19 -7.95
CA PRO A 56 17.42 -5.83 -7.53
C PRO A 56 18.45 -4.78 -7.06
N GLU A 57 19.29 -5.12 -6.09
CA GLU A 57 20.45 -4.28 -5.73
C GLU A 57 21.43 -4.21 -6.91
N SER A 58 21.95 -3.00 -7.17
CA SER A 58 22.92 -2.73 -8.25
C SER A 58 24.32 -3.26 -7.98
#